data_AF-A0A1Q3EIA6-F1
#
_entry.id   AF-A0A1Q3EIA6-F1
#
_cell.length_a   1.000
_cell.length_b   1.000
_cell.length_c   1.000
_cell.angle_alpha   90.00
_cell.angle_beta   90.00
_cell.angle_gamma   90.00
#
_symmetry.space_group_name_H-M   'P 1'
#
loop_
_entity.id
_entity.type
_entity.pdbx_description
1 polymer ?
#
loop_
_entity_poly.entity_id
_entity_poly.type
_entity_poly.pdbx_seq_one_letter_code
_entity_poly.pdbx_strand_id
1 'polypeptide(L)'
;MVDTVLRMLKDMNEHGLGTIDLSPAASPANFDLTRGSSNDRFSSALRRLGSESHELSLPCPPTTKKLGADTHTLTAYITYLVSVGRADVVPNILFGLLPELAIVDHPSWGDLGPEQIKHLRQQSRMDCLRRVVAYGPYFFVAILNAVVKDGRTGLAERVWYLAKEAERASWLPEFNHGREPWCLPVHAYTLMLVCYGNESRKHPYRSPLPSTATAWQPRSNRYVVGWAHYIQQQNARSRQPLDRSVAGHKSGVSVYQSMLRGARSVYKALQAFKVSNNDKEVHSWGDLQLPEPDERFFNAMLRIVSRDARKRPRRARTTPSHWKQHIRFANWLYRQYGQSQSQQNTDLILLVAEDMVKAGFELPVGVQYMLIGQDINNQLLRQRRRRPVVSRYRGHWAFPVAQMAQTPFALRVEKQKGLPLGRIPNVLRRRKGISRRHKEEFAFIENR
;
A
#
# COMPACT_ATOMS: atom_id res chain seq x y z
N MET A 1 -19.61 -18.52 0.53
CA MET A 1 -18.31 -18.25 -0.13
C MET A 1 -17.22 -17.84 0.87
N VAL A 2 -17.43 -16.83 1.74
CA VAL A 2 -16.41 -16.48 2.77
C VAL A 2 -16.26 -17.60 3.81
N ASP A 3 -17.34 -18.23 4.26
CA ASP A 3 -17.28 -19.38 5.18
C ASP A 3 -16.65 -20.61 4.54
N THR A 4 -16.80 -20.78 3.23
CA THR A 4 -16.17 -21.87 2.47
C THR A 4 -14.65 -21.70 2.45
N VAL A 5 -14.17 -20.47 2.22
CA VAL A 5 -12.73 -20.14 2.27
C VAL A 5 -12.20 -20.16 3.70
N LEU A 6 -12.97 -19.71 4.70
CA LEU A 6 -12.56 -19.79 6.11
C LEU A 6 -12.47 -21.23 6.61
N ARG A 7 -13.35 -22.13 6.15
CA ARG A 7 -13.23 -23.59 6.40
C ARG A 7 -12.01 -24.17 5.70
N MET A 8 -11.76 -23.81 4.44
CA MET A 8 -10.52 -24.19 3.72
C MET A 8 -9.25 -23.76 4.47
N LEU A 9 -9.26 -22.62 5.15
CA LEU A 9 -8.10 -22.07 5.87
C LEU A 9 -7.93 -22.61 7.28
N LYS A 10 -9.02 -23.01 7.95
CA LYS A 10 -8.98 -23.57 9.31
C LYS A 10 -8.35 -24.97 9.31
N ASP A 11 -8.58 -25.75 8.26
CA ASP A 11 -8.01 -27.11 8.10
C ASP A 11 -6.53 -27.11 7.64
N MET A 12 -5.96 -25.95 7.28
CA MET A 12 -4.53 -25.83 6.95
C MET A 12 -3.61 -25.82 8.18
N ASN A 13 -4.14 -25.59 9.38
CA ASN A 13 -3.33 -25.26 10.56
C ASN A 13 -2.93 -26.45 11.44
N GLU A 14 -3.55 -27.63 11.28
CA GLU A 14 -3.33 -28.74 12.23
C GLU A 14 -2.54 -29.91 11.65
N HIS A 15 -2.81 -30.42 10.44
CA HIS A 15 -1.98 -31.47 9.81
C HIS A 15 -1.98 -31.32 8.29
N GLY A 16 -0.86 -31.66 7.62
CA GLY A 16 -0.75 -31.61 6.17
C GLY A 16 -1.95 -32.23 5.44
N LEU A 17 -2.58 -31.44 4.56
CA LEU A 17 -3.57 -31.79 3.54
C LEU A 17 -4.86 -32.49 4.05
N GLY A 18 -5.83 -31.67 4.49
CA GLY A 18 -7.22 -32.02 4.91
C GLY A 18 -8.33 -31.84 3.84
N THR A 19 -9.40 -32.65 3.89
CA THR A 19 -10.43 -32.93 2.83
C THR A 19 -11.62 -31.96 2.84
N ILE A 20 -12.42 -31.95 1.75
CA ILE A 20 -13.52 -31.02 1.49
C ILE A 20 -14.88 -31.73 1.58
N ASP A 21 -15.91 -31.04 2.08
CA ASP A 21 -17.32 -31.34 1.81
C ASP A 21 -18.05 -30.04 1.39
N LEU A 22 -18.76 -30.06 0.25
CA LEU A 22 -19.33 -28.87 -0.41
C LEU A 22 -20.85 -28.80 -0.19
N SER A 23 -21.31 -27.75 0.50
CA SER A 23 -22.73 -27.40 0.59
C SER A 23 -22.98 -26.03 -0.08
N PRO A 24 -24.02 -25.88 -0.93
CA PRO A 24 -24.31 -24.65 -1.64
C PRO A 24 -24.85 -23.56 -0.70
N ALA A 25 -24.26 -22.36 -0.75
CA ALA A 25 -24.68 -21.20 0.05
C ALA A 25 -25.43 -20.17 -0.81
N ALA A 26 -26.51 -19.62 -0.26
CA ALA A 26 -27.44 -18.69 -0.89
C ALA A 26 -26.78 -17.40 -1.43
N SER A 27 -27.25 -16.97 -2.60
CA SER A 27 -26.85 -15.75 -3.30
C SER A 27 -27.28 -14.48 -2.53
N PRO A 28 -26.43 -13.44 -2.45
CA PRO A 28 -26.81 -12.18 -1.81
C PRO A 28 -27.83 -11.42 -2.67
N ALA A 29 -28.89 -10.93 -2.03
CA ALA A 29 -29.95 -10.16 -2.67
C ALA A 29 -29.46 -8.78 -3.18
N ASN A 30 -29.75 -8.53 -4.46
CA ASN A 30 -30.09 -7.25 -5.08
C ASN A 30 -29.08 -6.10 -5.04
N PHE A 31 -28.20 -6.06 -6.06
CA PHE A 31 -27.69 -4.80 -6.61
C PHE A 31 -28.68 -4.26 -7.65
N ASP A 32 -29.62 -3.43 -7.22
CA ASP A 32 -30.55 -2.76 -8.13
C ASP A 32 -29.83 -1.65 -8.92
N LEU A 33 -29.32 -2.01 -10.09
CA LEU A 33 -28.57 -1.17 -11.02
C LEU A 33 -29.47 -0.48 -12.06
N THR A 34 -30.80 -0.55 -11.94
CA THR A 34 -31.74 -0.26 -13.04
C THR A 34 -32.14 1.21 -13.25
N ARG A 35 -31.62 2.19 -12.49
CA ARG A 35 -31.93 3.63 -12.72
C ARG A 35 -31.12 4.31 -13.83
N GLY A 36 -31.01 3.67 -15.00
CA GLY A 36 -30.52 4.26 -16.24
C GLY A 36 -31.65 4.30 -17.27
N SER A 37 -31.65 5.32 -18.15
CA SER A 37 -32.61 5.48 -19.25
C SER A 37 -32.89 4.14 -19.94
N SER A 38 -34.16 3.73 -20.00
CA SER A 38 -34.59 2.37 -20.33
C SER A 38 -34.36 1.95 -21.79
N ASN A 39 -33.83 2.81 -22.64
CA ASN A 39 -33.78 2.59 -24.09
C ASN A 39 -32.38 2.39 -24.69
N ASP A 40 -31.32 2.38 -23.89
CA ASP A 40 -30.00 2.10 -24.44
C ASP A 40 -29.84 0.60 -24.70
N ARG A 41 -29.45 0.22 -25.93
CA ARG A 41 -29.15 -1.17 -26.35
C ARG A 41 -28.24 -1.91 -25.34
N PHE A 42 -27.36 -1.16 -24.68
CA PHE A 42 -26.47 -1.67 -23.62
C PHE A 42 -27.23 -2.13 -22.36
N SER A 43 -28.26 -1.39 -21.93
CA SER A 43 -29.09 -1.75 -20.78
C SER A 43 -29.96 -2.98 -21.06
N SER A 44 -30.39 -3.15 -22.32
CA SER A 44 -31.04 -4.35 -22.83
C SER A 44 -30.08 -5.55 -22.81
N ALA A 45 -28.85 -5.39 -23.31
CA ALA A 45 -27.85 -6.46 -23.30
C ALA A 45 -27.46 -6.90 -21.86
N LEU A 46 -27.34 -5.96 -20.91
CA LEU A 46 -27.09 -6.29 -19.50
C LEU A 46 -28.29 -6.97 -18.82
N ARG A 47 -29.52 -6.55 -19.14
CA ARG A 47 -30.73 -7.25 -18.66
C ARG A 47 -30.80 -8.65 -19.22
N ARG A 48 -30.49 -8.81 -20.51
CA ARG A 48 -30.44 -10.09 -21.20
C ARG A 48 -29.38 -11.01 -20.60
N LEU A 49 -28.19 -10.50 -20.30
CA LEU A 49 -27.13 -11.25 -19.59
C LEU A 49 -27.51 -11.60 -18.14
N GLY A 50 -28.39 -10.82 -17.50
CA GLY A 50 -28.89 -11.08 -16.15
C GLY A 50 -30.10 -12.03 -16.11
N SER A 51 -30.91 -12.07 -17.17
CA SER A 51 -32.07 -12.96 -17.32
C SER A 51 -31.71 -14.28 -17.99
N GLU A 52 -30.73 -14.28 -18.88
CA GLU A 52 -30.05 -15.48 -19.35
C GLU A 52 -29.15 -15.92 -18.19
N SER A 53 -29.71 -16.70 -17.27
CA SER A 53 -28.96 -17.48 -16.31
C SER A 53 -28.11 -18.47 -17.10
N HIS A 54 -27.00 -17.98 -17.66
CA HIS A 54 -25.83 -18.79 -17.93
C HIS A 54 -25.27 -19.21 -16.58
N GLU A 55 -26.03 -20.05 -15.87
CA GLU A 55 -25.42 -21.14 -15.13
C GLU A 55 -24.66 -21.91 -16.19
N LEU A 56 -23.43 -21.45 -16.47
CA LEU A 56 -22.40 -22.33 -16.96
C LEU A 56 -22.40 -23.44 -15.94
N SER A 57 -23.11 -24.52 -16.25
CA SER A 57 -23.04 -25.80 -15.58
C SER A 57 -21.63 -26.30 -15.85
N LEU A 58 -20.68 -25.65 -15.17
CA LEU A 58 -19.30 -26.04 -15.14
C LEU A 58 -19.36 -27.45 -14.55
N PRO A 59 -18.95 -28.49 -15.30
CA PRO A 59 -18.93 -29.83 -14.76
C PRO A 59 -18.13 -29.77 -13.47
N CYS A 60 -18.79 -30.00 -12.33
CA CYS A 60 -18.11 -30.10 -11.06
C CYS A 60 -17.16 -31.29 -11.20
N PRO A 61 -15.83 -31.08 -11.23
CA PRO A 61 -14.91 -32.19 -11.31
C PRO A 61 -15.18 -33.09 -10.09
N PRO A 62 -15.24 -34.43 -10.24
CA PRO A 62 -15.50 -35.33 -9.13
C PRO A 62 -14.47 -35.08 -8.01
N THR A 63 -14.96 -34.54 -6.89
CA THR A 63 -14.17 -33.96 -5.79
C THR A 63 -13.58 -35.01 -4.85
N THR A 64 -12.91 -36.03 -5.38
CA THR A 64 -12.21 -37.02 -4.54
C THR A 64 -10.79 -36.57 -4.17
N LYS A 65 -10.20 -35.60 -4.89
CA LYS A 65 -8.87 -35.06 -4.57
C LYS A 65 -8.96 -33.72 -3.84
N LYS A 66 -8.35 -33.66 -2.66
CA LYS A 66 -8.16 -32.42 -1.87
C LYS A 66 -7.41 -31.42 -2.72
N LEU A 67 -8.07 -30.35 -3.15
CA LEU A 67 -7.42 -29.31 -3.92
C LEU A 67 -6.54 -28.48 -2.96
N GLY A 68 -5.23 -28.76 -2.94
CA GLY A 68 -4.27 -27.95 -2.21
C GLY A 68 -4.10 -26.61 -2.90
N ALA A 69 -4.44 -25.51 -2.22
CA ALA A 69 -4.14 -24.17 -2.72
C ALA A 69 -2.64 -23.90 -2.54
N ASP A 70 -1.91 -23.82 -3.65
CA ASP A 70 -0.52 -23.40 -3.62
C ASP A 70 -0.40 -21.87 -3.37
N THR A 71 0.82 -21.43 -3.05
CA THR A 71 1.13 -20.01 -2.80
C THR A 71 0.71 -19.12 -3.96
N HIS A 72 0.85 -19.60 -5.20
CA HIS A 72 0.47 -18.87 -6.39
C HIS A 72 -1.05 -18.69 -6.48
N THR A 73 -1.83 -19.75 -6.26
CA THR A 73 -3.30 -19.71 -6.22
C THR A 73 -3.80 -18.75 -5.15
N LEU A 74 -3.23 -18.79 -3.94
CA LEU A 74 -3.57 -17.86 -2.86
C LEU A 74 -3.26 -16.40 -3.26
N THR A 75 -2.08 -16.15 -3.82
CA THR A 75 -1.66 -14.81 -4.28
C THR A 75 -2.56 -14.28 -5.39
N ALA A 76 -2.92 -15.14 -6.36
CA ALA A 76 -3.82 -14.81 -7.45
C ALA A 76 -5.24 -14.52 -6.95
N TYR A 77 -5.74 -15.32 -6.01
CA TYR A 77 -7.07 -15.12 -5.40
C TYR A 77 -7.16 -13.81 -4.61
N ILE A 78 -6.16 -13.49 -3.78
CA ILE A 78 -6.09 -12.20 -3.06
C ILE A 78 -6.04 -11.04 -4.06
N THR A 79 -5.22 -11.16 -5.11
CA THR A 79 -5.11 -10.14 -6.15
C THR A 79 -6.43 -9.94 -6.90
N TYR A 80 -7.15 -11.03 -7.17
CA TYR A 80 -8.49 -11.01 -7.76
C TYR A 80 -9.49 -10.30 -6.85
N LEU A 81 -9.58 -10.65 -5.56
CA LEU A 81 -10.46 -9.96 -4.61
C LEU A 81 -10.22 -8.45 -4.58
N VAL A 82 -8.93 -8.07 -4.60
CA VAL A 82 -8.50 -6.68 -4.63
C VAL A 82 -8.82 -5.97 -5.96
N SER A 83 -8.82 -6.69 -7.09
CA SER A 83 -9.13 -6.13 -8.40
C SER A 83 -10.64 -5.91 -8.58
N VAL A 84 -11.47 -6.81 -8.05
CA VAL A 84 -12.94 -6.70 -7.98
C VAL A 84 -13.40 -5.66 -6.94
N GLY A 85 -12.48 -5.17 -6.11
CA GLY A 85 -12.77 -4.13 -5.11
C GLY A 85 -13.34 -4.68 -3.81
N ARG A 86 -13.20 -5.99 -3.56
CA ARG A 86 -13.55 -6.69 -2.32
C ARG A 86 -12.33 -6.90 -1.41
N ALA A 87 -11.54 -5.84 -1.23
CA ALA A 87 -10.32 -5.89 -0.41
C ALA A 87 -10.64 -6.07 1.09
N ASP A 88 -11.86 -5.72 1.51
CA ASP A 88 -12.42 -5.84 2.85
C ASP A 88 -12.54 -7.28 3.37
N VAL A 89 -12.65 -8.25 2.45
CA VAL A 89 -12.73 -9.68 2.79
C VAL A 89 -11.36 -10.24 3.19
N VAL A 90 -10.27 -9.69 2.65
CA VAL A 90 -8.91 -10.23 2.84
C VAL A 90 -8.49 -10.22 4.31
N PRO A 91 -8.71 -9.16 5.11
CA PRO A 91 -8.40 -9.18 6.55
C PRO A 91 -9.08 -10.33 7.33
N ASN A 92 -10.25 -10.81 6.91
CA ASN A 92 -10.97 -11.86 7.62
C ASN A 92 -10.32 -13.23 7.38
N ILE A 93 -9.89 -13.50 6.14
CA ILE A 93 -9.15 -14.72 5.78
C ILE A 93 -7.69 -14.67 6.24
N LEU A 94 -7.14 -13.46 6.43
CA LEU A 94 -5.74 -13.25 6.75
C LEU A 94 -5.33 -13.90 8.08
N PHE A 95 -6.19 -13.91 9.10
CA PHE A 95 -5.87 -14.55 10.38
C PHE A 95 -5.91 -16.07 10.32
N GLY A 96 -6.62 -16.65 9.34
CA GLY A 96 -6.53 -18.08 9.05
C GLY A 96 -5.23 -18.42 8.31
N LEU A 97 -4.82 -17.57 7.36
CA LEU A 97 -3.58 -17.73 6.59
C LEU A 97 -2.32 -17.47 7.41
N LEU A 98 -2.35 -16.43 8.25
CA LEU A 98 -1.26 -15.92 9.04
C LEU A 98 -1.73 -15.75 10.49
N PRO A 99 -1.93 -16.86 11.22
CA PRO A 99 -2.33 -16.79 12.63
C PRO A 99 -1.34 -15.98 13.48
N GLU A 100 -0.13 -15.76 12.99
CA GLU A 100 0.95 -15.07 13.71
C GLU A 100 0.74 -13.57 13.79
N LEU A 101 -0.12 -13.02 12.93
CA LEU A 101 -0.60 -11.65 13.06
C LEU A 101 -1.50 -11.47 14.29
N ALA A 102 -2.03 -12.56 14.85
CA ALA A 102 -2.76 -12.55 16.11
C ALA A 102 -1.84 -12.58 17.34
N ILE A 103 -0.56 -12.96 17.21
CA ILE A 103 0.39 -13.11 18.34
C ILE A 103 0.80 -11.75 18.96
N VAL A 104 0.28 -10.61 18.49
CA VAL A 104 0.62 -9.28 19.02
C VAL A 104 -0.48 -8.77 19.96
N ASP A 105 -0.68 -9.44 21.09
CA ASP A 105 -1.66 -9.13 22.15
C ASP A 105 -3.11 -9.55 21.81
N HIS A 106 -3.33 -10.86 21.78
CA HIS A 106 -4.66 -11.42 21.60
C HIS A 106 -5.37 -11.61 22.96
N PRO A 107 -6.66 -11.23 23.10
CA PRO A 107 -7.42 -11.46 24.33
C PRO A 107 -7.64 -12.95 24.66
N SER A 108 -7.37 -13.86 23.72
CA SER A 108 -7.48 -15.32 23.97
C SER A 108 -6.26 -15.93 24.66
N TRP A 109 -5.26 -15.14 25.04
CA TRP A 109 -4.16 -15.67 25.85
C TRP A 109 -4.57 -15.99 27.29
N GLY A 110 -5.78 -15.60 27.70
CA GLY A 110 -6.36 -15.98 28.98
C GLY A 110 -5.43 -15.62 30.15
N ASP A 111 -5.33 -16.55 31.11
CA ASP A 111 -4.53 -16.41 32.33
C ASP A 111 -3.08 -16.91 32.19
N LEU A 112 -2.59 -17.10 30.95
CA LEU A 112 -1.23 -17.57 30.74
C LEU A 112 -0.20 -16.59 31.31
N GLY A 113 0.77 -17.11 32.05
CA GLY A 113 1.84 -16.32 32.62
C GLY A 113 2.74 -15.70 31.53
N PRO A 114 3.40 -14.56 31.79
CA PRO A 114 4.21 -13.85 30.81
C PRO A 114 5.37 -14.70 30.25
N GLU A 115 5.96 -15.58 31.06
CA GLU A 115 7.03 -16.49 30.62
C GLU A 115 6.51 -17.62 29.72
N GLN A 116 5.33 -18.17 30.00
CA GLN A 116 4.69 -19.18 29.13
C GLN A 116 4.31 -18.59 27.79
N ILE A 117 3.75 -17.37 27.80
CA ILE A 117 3.46 -16.60 26.58
C ILE A 117 4.75 -16.39 25.78
N LYS A 118 5.86 -16.03 26.43
CA LYS A 118 7.15 -15.82 25.79
C LYS A 118 7.70 -17.11 25.17
N HIS A 119 7.61 -18.24 25.87
CA HIS A 119 8.07 -19.53 25.37
C HIS A 119 7.24 -20.02 24.17
N LEU A 120 5.91 -19.98 24.28
CA LEU A 120 5.00 -20.31 23.18
C LEU A 120 5.26 -19.42 21.96
N ARG A 121 5.47 -18.12 22.18
CA ARG A 121 5.86 -17.17 21.12
C ARG A 121 7.17 -17.54 20.46
N GLN A 122 8.15 -18.07 21.17
CA GLN A 122 9.46 -18.42 20.60
C GLN A 122 9.37 -19.64 19.70
N GLN A 123 8.77 -20.73 20.18
CA GLN A 123 8.65 -21.97 19.40
C GLN A 123 7.73 -21.77 18.18
N SER A 124 6.55 -21.15 18.37
CA SER A 124 5.63 -20.88 17.26
C SER A 124 6.22 -19.96 16.20
N ARG A 125 7.19 -19.11 16.59
CA ARG A 125 7.81 -18.14 15.70
C ARG A 125 8.77 -18.76 14.70
N MET A 126 9.50 -19.83 15.06
CA MET A 126 10.40 -20.47 14.09
C MET A 126 9.61 -21.14 12.97
N ASP A 127 8.58 -21.93 13.33
CA ASP A 127 7.74 -22.62 12.35
C ASP A 127 6.90 -21.63 11.52
N CYS A 128 6.43 -20.55 12.16
CA CYS A 128 5.88 -19.40 11.46
C CYS A 128 6.82 -18.88 10.39
N LEU A 129 8.05 -18.53 10.77
CA LEU A 129 8.98 -17.92 9.84
C LEU A 129 9.29 -18.87 8.67
N ARG A 130 9.44 -20.18 8.92
CA ARG A 130 9.58 -21.18 7.86
C ARG A 130 8.40 -21.16 6.88
N ARG A 131 7.17 -21.19 7.40
CA ARG A 131 5.94 -21.13 6.59
C ARG A 131 5.85 -19.84 5.79
N VAL A 132 6.17 -18.71 6.42
CA VAL A 132 6.01 -17.40 5.82
C VAL A 132 7.10 -17.08 4.80
N VAL A 133 8.33 -17.54 5.02
CA VAL A 133 9.41 -17.56 4.01
C VAL A 133 8.96 -18.34 2.77
N ALA A 134 8.26 -19.47 2.98
CA ALA A 134 7.75 -20.29 1.90
C ALA A 134 6.62 -19.64 1.07
N TYR A 135 5.95 -18.59 1.57
CA TYR A 135 5.00 -17.82 0.76
C TYR A 135 5.67 -16.83 -0.20
N GLY A 136 6.89 -16.41 0.09
CA GLY A 136 7.65 -15.52 -0.78
C GLY A 136 7.13 -14.08 -0.87
N PRO A 137 7.79 -13.23 -1.69
CA PRO A 137 7.59 -11.80 -1.67
C PRO A 137 6.24 -11.34 -2.26
N TYR A 138 5.77 -12.00 -3.32
CA TYR A 138 4.57 -11.58 -4.06
C TYR A 138 3.28 -11.79 -3.26
N PHE A 139 3.25 -12.81 -2.40
CA PHE A 139 2.17 -13.02 -1.44
C PHE A 139 2.00 -11.82 -0.52
N PHE A 140 3.11 -11.32 0.05
CA PHE A 140 3.10 -10.12 0.89
C PHE A 140 2.67 -8.87 0.14
N VAL A 141 3.12 -8.69 -1.10
CA VAL A 141 2.65 -7.57 -1.94
C VAL A 141 1.14 -7.62 -2.13
N ALA A 142 0.57 -8.80 -2.39
CA ALA A 142 -0.87 -8.98 -2.58
C ALA A 142 -1.66 -8.65 -1.29
N ILE A 143 -1.21 -9.15 -0.13
CA ILE A 143 -1.84 -8.86 1.16
C ILE A 143 -1.71 -7.37 1.52
N LEU A 144 -0.52 -6.80 1.40
CA LEU A 144 -0.30 -5.38 1.68
C LEU A 144 -1.20 -4.52 0.78
N ASN A 145 -1.34 -4.86 -0.50
CA ASN A 145 -2.23 -4.15 -1.41
C ASN A 145 -3.69 -4.22 -0.96
N ALA A 146 -4.14 -5.39 -0.48
CA ALA A 146 -5.48 -5.56 0.06
C ALA A 146 -5.70 -4.71 1.32
N VAL A 147 -4.84 -4.86 2.32
CA VAL A 147 -5.00 -4.23 3.63
C VAL A 147 -4.83 -2.70 3.55
N VAL A 148 -3.93 -2.21 2.69
CA VAL A 148 -3.78 -0.77 2.43
C VAL A 148 -5.01 -0.19 1.73
N LYS A 149 -5.63 -0.93 0.79
CA LYS A 149 -6.87 -0.50 0.13
C LYS A 149 -8.07 -0.52 1.06
N ASP A 150 -8.12 -1.46 1.99
CA ASP A 150 -9.13 -1.51 3.05
C ASP A 150 -8.93 -0.39 4.09
N GLY A 151 -7.74 0.20 4.17
CA GLY A 151 -7.43 1.31 5.06
C GLY A 151 -7.13 0.91 6.49
N ARG A 152 -6.84 -0.38 6.75
CA ARG A 152 -6.42 -0.91 8.06
C ARG A 152 -4.91 -0.82 8.23
N THR A 153 -4.38 0.38 8.41
CA THR A 153 -2.93 0.60 8.43
C THR A 153 -2.19 -0.14 9.55
N GLY A 154 -2.76 -0.24 10.77
CA GLY A 154 -2.12 -1.02 11.84
C GLY A 154 -2.06 -2.52 11.54
N LEU A 155 -2.93 -3.04 10.67
CA LEU A 155 -2.80 -4.41 10.14
C LEU A 155 -1.73 -4.46 9.04
N ALA A 156 -1.68 -3.45 8.15
CA ALA A 156 -0.66 -3.36 7.11
C ALA A 156 0.77 -3.29 7.71
N GLU A 157 0.95 -2.56 8.82
CA GLU A 157 2.23 -2.50 9.54
C GLU A 157 2.63 -3.85 10.12
N ARG A 158 1.70 -4.58 10.76
CA ARG A 158 1.99 -5.93 11.27
C ARG A 158 2.40 -6.88 10.15
N VAL A 159 1.67 -6.86 9.03
CA VAL A 159 2.03 -7.61 7.83
C VAL A 159 3.40 -7.17 7.32
N TRP A 160 3.70 -5.87 7.30
CA TRP A 160 4.99 -5.33 6.88
C TRP A 160 6.14 -5.82 7.76
N TYR A 161 5.99 -5.80 9.09
CA TYR A 161 7.01 -6.30 10.01
C TYR A 161 7.25 -7.80 9.81
N LEU A 162 6.17 -8.59 9.73
CA LEU A 162 6.28 -10.02 9.44
C LEU A 162 6.97 -10.26 8.08
N ALA A 163 6.66 -9.46 7.06
CA ALA A 163 7.30 -9.51 5.76
C ALA A 163 8.80 -9.19 5.83
N LYS A 164 9.20 -8.20 6.63
CA LYS A 164 10.63 -7.86 6.84
C LYS A 164 11.37 -8.93 7.63
N GLU A 165 10.72 -9.58 8.58
CA GLU A 165 11.28 -10.70 9.32
C GLU A 165 11.44 -11.94 8.42
N ALA A 166 10.43 -12.25 7.62
CA ALA A 166 10.48 -13.31 6.63
C ALA A 166 11.54 -13.03 5.56
N GLU A 167 11.65 -11.78 5.08
CA GLU A 167 12.72 -11.38 4.17
C GLU A 167 14.08 -11.73 4.78
N ARG A 168 14.36 -11.29 6.02
CA ARG A 168 15.64 -11.62 6.71
C ARG A 168 15.84 -13.11 6.90
N ALA A 169 14.80 -13.84 7.31
CA ALA A 169 14.85 -15.27 7.52
C ALA A 169 15.12 -16.03 6.20
N SER A 170 14.64 -15.53 5.05
CA SER A 170 14.89 -16.17 3.75
C SER A 170 16.38 -16.26 3.38
N TRP A 171 17.23 -15.42 3.98
CA TRP A 171 18.69 -15.44 3.80
C TRP A 171 19.40 -16.47 4.69
N LEU A 172 18.69 -17.05 5.65
CA LEU A 172 19.25 -18.05 6.56
C LEU A 172 18.98 -19.45 6.01
N PRO A 173 20.00 -20.32 5.86
CA PRO A 173 19.85 -21.67 5.34
C PRO A 173 18.82 -22.52 6.11
N GLU A 174 18.66 -22.27 7.42
CA GLU A 174 17.73 -22.97 8.31
C GLU A 174 16.25 -22.74 7.98
N PHE A 175 15.93 -21.63 7.31
CA PHE A 175 14.55 -21.26 6.99
C PHE A 175 14.22 -21.44 5.51
N ASN A 176 15.25 -21.64 4.67
CA ASN A 176 15.11 -21.66 3.22
C ASN A 176 15.69 -22.94 2.60
N HIS A 177 15.08 -24.08 2.93
CA HIS A 177 15.49 -25.39 2.41
C HIS A 177 15.19 -25.50 0.91
N GLY A 178 16.20 -25.28 0.08
CA GLY A 178 16.13 -25.50 -1.37
C GLY A 178 15.37 -24.44 -2.16
N ARG A 179 15.20 -23.22 -1.62
CA ARG A 179 14.69 -22.08 -2.40
C ARG A 179 15.66 -20.91 -2.34
N GLU A 180 15.52 -20.02 -3.30
CA GLU A 180 16.37 -18.85 -3.36
C GLU A 180 15.99 -17.84 -2.27
N PRO A 181 16.97 -17.19 -1.62
CA PRO A 181 16.70 -16.07 -0.73
C PRO A 181 16.05 -14.94 -1.52
N TRP A 182 15.17 -14.18 -0.88
CA TRP A 182 14.41 -13.14 -1.58
C TRP A 182 14.38 -11.81 -0.84
N CYS A 183 14.19 -10.75 -1.62
CA CYS A 183 13.96 -9.39 -1.14
C CYS A 183 12.51 -8.98 -1.41
N LEU A 184 11.93 -8.14 -0.55
CA LEU A 184 10.65 -7.52 -0.89
C LEU A 184 10.84 -6.60 -2.11
N PRO A 185 9.94 -6.67 -3.11
CA PRO A 185 10.01 -5.81 -4.28
C PRO A 185 9.61 -4.38 -3.94
N VAL A 186 10.02 -3.42 -4.79
CA VAL A 186 9.67 -1.99 -4.66
C VAL A 186 8.17 -1.73 -4.47
N HIS A 187 7.32 -2.61 -5.01
CA HIS A 187 5.87 -2.57 -4.87
C HIS A 187 5.42 -2.61 -3.40
N ALA A 188 6.06 -3.44 -2.55
CA ALA A 188 5.72 -3.54 -1.13
C ALA A 188 6.04 -2.22 -0.41
N TYR A 189 7.23 -1.65 -0.67
CA TYR A 189 7.63 -0.34 -0.13
C TYR A 189 6.69 0.78 -0.59
N THR A 190 6.33 0.78 -1.88
CA THR A 190 5.41 1.75 -2.47
C THR A 190 4.03 1.68 -1.79
N LEU A 191 3.51 0.47 -1.53
CA LEU A 191 2.24 0.28 -0.83
C LEU A 191 2.30 0.86 0.59
N MET A 192 3.39 0.64 1.32
CA MET A 192 3.58 1.23 2.65
C MET A 192 3.72 2.75 2.60
N LEU A 193 4.46 3.31 1.65
CA LEU A 193 4.53 4.76 1.44
C LEU A 193 3.17 5.36 1.10
N VAL A 194 2.35 4.67 0.29
CA VAL A 194 0.96 5.10 0.02
C VAL A 194 0.12 5.06 1.30
N CYS A 195 0.27 4.00 2.09
CA CYS A 195 -0.40 3.83 3.38
C CYS A 195 -0.09 5.02 4.30
N TYR A 196 1.19 5.29 4.56
CA TYR A 196 1.64 6.41 5.39
C TYR A 196 1.32 7.77 4.79
N GLY A 197 1.37 7.89 3.48
CA GLY A 197 0.97 9.10 2.75
C GLY A 197 -0.53 9.39 2.83
N ASN A 198 -1.39 8.39 3.06
CA ASN A 198 -2.81 8.61 3.34
C ASN A 198 -3.01 9.08 4.79
N GLU A 199 -2.12 8.68 5.68
CA GLU A 199 -2.19 8.93 7.12
C GLU A 199 -1.63 10.29 7.51
N SER A 200 -0.52 10.68 6.87
CA SER A 200 0.01 12.04 6.95
C SER A 200 -0.99 13.11 6.49
N ARG A 201 -2.00 12.72 5.70
CA ARG A 201 -3.05 13.62 5.21
C ARG A 201 -4.26 13.70 6.12
N LYS A 202 -4.41 12.78 7.06
CA LYS A 202 -5.46 12.85 8.06
C LYS A 202 -5.06 13.95 9.01
N HIS A 203 -5.67 15.12 8.80
CA HIS A 203 -5.54 16.23 9.72
C HIS A 203 -6.05 15.78 11.08
N PRO A 204 -5.47 16.30 12.18
CA PRO A 204 -6.15 16.27 13.45
C PRO A 204 -7.44 17.05 13.23
N TYR A 205 -8.53 16.34 12.98
CA TYR A 205 -9.85 16.91 13.20
C TYR A 205 -9.84 17.22 14.69
N ARG A 206 -9.50 18.47 15.03
CA ARG A 206 -10.04 19.11 16.22
C ARG A 206 -11.54 19.13 15.96
N SER A 207 -12.20 18.00 16.18
CA SER A 207 -13.62 18.05 16.47
C SER A 207 -13.66 18.79 17.80
N PRO A 208 -14.16 20.04 17.84
CA PRO A 208 -14.40 20.70 19.09
C PRO A 208 -15.62 19.98 19.68
N LEU A 209 -15.42 18.78 20.21
CA LEU A 209 -16.46 18.13 20.97
C LEU A 209 -16.63 19.00 22.22
N PRO A 210 -17.84 19.56 22.45
CA PRO A 210 -18.11 20.30 23.66
C PRO A 210 -17.87 19.36 24.84
N SER A 211 -17.05 19.84 25.78
CA SER A 211 -16.50 19.11 26.93
C SER A 211 -17.56 18.70 27.99
N THR A 212 -18.83 18.52 27.63
CA THR A 212 -19.95 18.46 28.58
C THR A 212 -20.70 17.12 28.64
N ALA A 213 -20.28 16.07 27.93
CA ALA A 213 -20.97 14.78 27.99
C ALA A 213 -20.11 13.70 28.70
N THR A 214 -20.30 13.60 30.01
CA THR A 214 -19.71 12.64 30.96
C THR A 214 -20.27 11.22 30.81
N ALA A 215 -20.59 10.78 29.59
CA ALA A 215 -21.02 9.41 29.32
C ALA A 215 -19.83 8.63 28.77
N TRP A 216 -19.20 7.84 29.63
CA TRP A 216 -18.19 6.87 29.21
C TRP A 216 -18.85 5.90 28.22
N GLN A 217 -18.56 6.07 26.93
CA GLN A 217 -18.91 5.07 25.91
C GLN A 217 -17.68 4.19 25.65
N PRO A 218 -17.81 2.86 25.68
CA PRO A 218 -16.73 1.97 25.30
C PRO A 218 -16.31 2.30 23.87
N ARG A 219 -15.00 2.51 23.67
CA ARG A 219 -14.38 2.98 22.43
C ARG A 219 -14.46 1.90 21.34
N SER A 220 -15.65 1.66 20.81
CA SER A 220 -15.91 0.80 19.63
C SER A 220 -15.35 1.40 18.34
N ASN A 221 -14.93 2.67 18.35
CA ASN A 221 -14.10 3.30 17.32
C ASN A 221 -12.62 2.86 17.40
N ARG A 222 -12.47 1.54 17.30
CA ARG A 222 -11.26 0.71 17.35
C ARG A 222 -10.39 0.96 16.10
N TYR A 223 -9.89 2.18 15.93
CA TYR A 223 -8.64 2.37 15.18
C TYR A 223 -7.54 1.73 16.02
N VAL A 224 -7.21 0.48 15.70
CA VAL A 224 -6.18 -0.33 16.35
C VAL A 224 -4.96 0.52 16.66
N VAL A 225 -4.65 0.74 17.94
CA VAL A 225 -3.52 1.53 18.48
C VAL A 225 -2.13 1.02 18.02
N GLY A 226 -2.09 0.01 17.15
CA GLY A 226 -0.88 -0.57 16.57
C GLY A 226 0.01 0.41 15.79
N TRP A 227 -0.52 1.59 15.42
CA TRP A 227 0.13 2.68 14.67
C TRP A 227 1.51 3.11 15.12
N ALA A 228 1.83 2.85 16.37
CA ALA A 228 3.02 3.43 16.92
C ALA A 228 3.56 2.60 18.06
N HIS A 229 3.46 1.27 18.10
CA HIS A 229 4.21 0.60 19.17
C HIS A 229 5.71 0.86 19.03
N TYR A 230 6.30 0.73 17.83
CA TYR A 230 7.72 1.08 17.64
C TYR A 230 8.01 2.58 17.79
N ILE A 231 7.16 3.45 17.19
CA ILE A 231 7.36 4.91 17.23
C ILE A 231 7.00 5.50 18.60
N GLN A 232 5.92 5.08 19.24
CA GLN A 232 5.60 5.38 20.66
C GLN A 232 6.57 4.69 21.60
N GLN A 233 7.23 3.57 21.29
CA GLN A 233 8.26 3.01 22.16
C GLN A 233 9.56 3.82 22.07
N GLN A 234 9.94 4.26 20.86
CA GLN A 234 11.00 5.27 20.71
C GLN A 234 10.63 6.60 21.35
N ASN A 235 9.39 7.05 21.15
CA ASN A 235 8.86 8.30 21.69
C ASN A 235 8.30 8.14 23.11
N ALA A 236 8.32 6.98 23.75
CA ALA A 236 7.89 6.83 25.15
C ALA A 236 8.82 7.65 26.04
N ARG A 237 10.05 7.88 25.55
CA ARG A 237 11.01 8.84 26.07
C ARG A 237 10.54 10.30 25.93
N SER A 238 9.84 10.64 24.85
CA SER A 238 9.21 11.94 24.64
C SER A 238 7.72 11.87 25.04
N ARG A 239 7.38 12.16 26.29
CA ARG A 239 6.04 12.03 26.93
C ARG A 239 4.81 12.60 26.17
N GLN A 240 4.98 13.19 24.98
CA GLN A 240 3.90 13.73 24.17
C GLN A 240 3.50 12.79 23.02
N PRO A 241 2.21 12.44 22.89
CA PRO A 241 1.71 11.70 21.74
C PRO A 241 1.90 12.54 20.47
N LEU A 242 2.51 11.95 19.44
CA LEU A 242 2.63 12.61 18.14
C LEU A 242 1.25 12.70 17.47
N ASP A 243 1.00 13.84 16.82
CA ASP A 243 -0.14 13.98 15.92
C ASP A 243 -0.04 12.91 14.82
N ARG A 244 -1.20 12.36 14.45
CA ARG A 244 -1.35 11.30 13.45
C ARG A 244 -0.71 11.68 12.12
N SER A 245 -0.86 12.95 11.71
CA SER A 245 -0.25 13.46 10.50
C SER A 245 1.28 13.40 10.56
N VAL A 246 1.86 13.82 11.69
CA VAL A 246 3.31 13.81 11.94
C VAL A 246 3.84 12.39 12.03
N ALA A 247 3.12 11.49 12.72
CA ALA A 247 3.47 10.07 12.81
C ALA A 247 3.51 9.43 11.42
N GLY A 248 2.45 9.60 10.60
CA GLY A 248 2.41 9.10 9.24
C GLY A 248 3.55 9.65 8.37
N HIS A 249 3.89 10.93 8.53
CA HIS A 249 5.05 11.51 7.83
C HIS A 249 6.37 10.86 8.25
N LYS A 250 6.64 10.75 9.56
CA LYS A 250 7.85 10.12 10.09
C LYS A 250 7.97 8.64 9.70
N SER A 251 6.89 7.88 9.77
CA SER A 251 6.86 6.46 9.34
C SER A 251 7.15 6.32 7.85
N GLY A 252 6.57 7.19 7.02
CA GLY A 252 6.82 7.21 5.59
C GLY A 252 8.29 7.48 5.26
N VAL A 253 8.90 8.48 5.91
CA VAL A 253 10.33 8.80 5.78
C VAL A 253 11.19 7.63 6.26
N SER A 254 10.83 6.99 7.37
CA SER A 254 11.55 5.82 7.88
C SER A 254 11.52 4.65 6.90
N VAL A 255 10.37 4.35 6.28
CA VAL A 255 10.27 3.30 5.26
C VAL A 255 11.11 3.64 4.03
N TYR A 256 11.06 4.88 3.55
CA TYR A 256 11.91 5.35 2.47
C TYR A 256 13.40 5.12 2.77
N GLN A 257 13.86 5.61 3.93
CA GLN A 257 15.25 5.43 4.36
C GLN A 257 15.60 3.95 4.57
N SER A 258 14.67 3.13 5.07
CA SER A 258 14.90 1.69 5.27
C SER A 258 15.12 0.96 3.95
N MET A 259 14.45 1.36 2.87
CA MET A 259 14.68 0.78 1.55
C MET A 259 16.07 1.14 1.04
N LEU A 260 16.44 2.43 1.10
CA LEU A 260 17.74 2.92 0.63
C LEU A 260 18.91 2.37 1.45
N ARG A 261 18.77 2.31 2.78
CA ARG A 261 19.78 1.75 3.69
C ARG A 261 19.81 0.23 3.63
N GLY A 262 18.66 -0.43 3.51
CA GLY A 262 18.54 -1.88 3.42
C GLY A 262 19.28 -2.42 2.20
N ALA A 263 19.04 -1.85 1.03
CA ALA A 263 19.77 -2.22 -0.19
C ALA A 263 21.29 -2.05 -0.04
N ARG A 264 21.73 -0.92 0.55
CA ARG A 264 23.16 -0.68 0.82
C ARG A 264 23.73 -1.64 1.86
N SER A 265 22.98 -1.99 2.90
CA SER A 265 23.41 -2.90 3.96
C SER A 265 23.57 -4.32 3.45
N VAL A 266 22.61 -4.80 2.65
CA VAL A 266 22.69 -6.12 2.00
C VAL A 266 23.88 -6.14 1.05
N TYR A 267 24.02 -5.13 0.20
CA TYR A 267 25.19 -5.02 -0.70
C TYR A 267 26.53 -5.05 0.06
N LYS A 268 26.65 -4.29 1.15
CA LYS A 268 27.86 -4.29 1.98
C LYS A 268 28.13 -5.63 2.65
N ALA A 269 27.09 -6.28 3.19
CA ALA A 269 27.21 -7.60 3.79
C ALA A 269 27.67 -8.63 2.76
N LEU A 270 27.08 -8.60 1.55
CA LEU A 270 27.48 -9.46 0.44
C LEU A 270 28.92 -9.19 -0.01
N GLN A 271 29.34 -7.92 -0.08
CA GLN A 271 30.71 -7.56 -0.42
C GLN A 271 31.70 -8.07 0.64
N ALA A 272 31.35 -7.98 1.93
CA ALA A 272 32.17 -8.52 3.02
C ALA A 272 32.26 -10.06 2.96
N PHE A 273 31.16 -10.75 2.64
CA PHE A 273 31.17 -12.20 2.45
C PHE A 273 32.07 -12.64 1.28
N LYS A 274 32.07 -11.90 0.17
CA LYS A 274 32.93 -12.18 -0.99
C LYS A 274 34.41 -12.07 -0.64
N VAL A 275 34.79 -11.11 0.20
CA VAL A 275 36.18 -10.93 0.65
C VAL A 275 36.59 -12.04 1.63
N SER A 276 35.68 -12.54 2.44
CA SER A 276 35.98 -13.57 3.45
C SER A 276 36.06 -14.99 2.88
N ASN A 277 35.30 -15.32 1.83
CA ASN A 277 35.26 -16.65 1.24
C ASN A 277 36.04 -16.66 -0.07
N ASN A 278 37.35 -16.80 0.06
CA ASN A 278 38.31 -16.49 -0.98
C ASN A 278 38.32 -17.39 -2.23
N ASP A 279 37.43 -18.40 -2.41
CA ASP A 279 37.47 -19.26 -3.62
C ASP A 279 36.31 -20.26 -3.85
N LYS A 280 35.25 -20.28 -3.06
CA LYS A 280 34.10 -21.16 -3.38
C LYS A 280 33.12 -20.39 -4.25
N GLU A 281 32.81 -20.94 -5.44
CA GLU A 281 31.82 -20.45 -6.39
C GLU A 281 30.48 -20.17 -5.69
N VAL A 282 30.39 -18.98 -5.09
CA VAL A 282 29.14 -18.52 -4.51
C VAL A 282 28.22 -18.30 -5.70
N HIS A 283 27.13 -19.06 -5.75
CA HIS A 283 26.12 -18.98 -6.81
C HIS A 283 25.93 -17.54 -7.25
N SER A 284 25.99 -17.32 -8.56
CA SER A 284 26.05 -16.01 -9.17
C SER A 284 24.91 -15.14 -8.65
N TRP A 285 25.20 -14.29 -7.66
CA TRP A 285 24.30 -13.28 -7.11
C TRP A 285 23.83 -12.25 -8.14
N GLY A 286 24.25 -12.37 -9.41
CA GLY A 286 23.83 -11.54 -10.52
C GLY A 286 22.31 -11.52 -10.71
N ASP A 287 21.62 -12.59 -10.30
CA ASP A 287 20.17 -12.68 -10.44
C ASP A 287 19.40 -11.99 -9.29
N LEU A 288 20.11 -11.56 -8.23
CA LEU A 288 19.46 -10.84 -7.14
C LEU A 288 19.03 -9.44 -7.60
N GLN A 289 17.76 -9.31 -7.93
CA GLN A 289 17.15 -8.02 -8.24
C GLN A 289 16.91 -7.24 -6.95
N LEU A 290 17.80 -6.29 -6.66
CA LEU A 290 17.55 -5.29 -5.62
C LEU A 290 16.33 -4.45 -5.99
N PRO A 291 15.49 -4.06 -5.01
CA PRO A 291 14.32 -3.23 -5.29
C PRO A 291 14.76 -1.85 -5.79
N GLU A 292 14.62 -1.62 -7.09
CA GLU A 292 14.86 -0.30 -7.71
C GLU A 292 13.62 0.60 -7.56
N PRO A 293 13.78 1.86 -7.16
CA PRO A 293 12.67 2.79 -7.04
C PRO A 293 12.06 3.12 -8.40
N ASP A 294 10.74 2.94 -8.54
CA ASP A 294 9.96 3.28 -9.73
C ASP A 294 9.25 4.65 -9.59
N GLU A 295 8.54 5.10 -10.63
CA GLU A 295 7.82 6.38 -10.59
C GLU A 295 6.72 6.38 -9.53
N ARG A 296 6.12 5.22 -9.25
CA ARG A 296 5.05 5.08 -8.25
C ARG A 296 5.61 5.25 -6.84
N PHE A 297 6.79 4.69 -6.59
CA PHE A 297 7.54 4.83 -5.36
C PHE A 297 7.86 6.30 -5.09
N PHE A 298 8.49 6.99 -6.06
CA PHE A 298 8.81 8.41 -5.90
C PHE A 298 7.55 9.27 -5.77
N ASN A 299 6.48 8.96 -6.50
CA ASN A 299 5.20 9.65 -6.32
C ASN A 299 4.60 9.44 -4.94
N ALA A 300 4.68 8.24 -4.39
CA ALA A 300 4.23 7.96 -3.02
C ALA A 300 5.07 8.75 -2.01
N MET A 301 6.39 8.84 -2.22
CA MET A 301 7.28 9.60 -1.35
C MET A 301 7.05 11.11 -1.45
N LEU A 302 6.95 11.67 -2.65
CA LEU A 302 6.64 13.09 -2.88
C LEU A 302 5.30 13.49 -2.26
N ARG A 303 4.32 12.58 -2.19
CA ARG A 303 3.06 12.83 -1.48
C ARG A 303 3.23 13.01 0.03
N ILE A 304 4.29 12.44 0.62
CA ILE A 304 4.66 12.57 2.03
C ILE A 304 5.53 13.82 2.24
N VAL A 305 6.62 13.97 1.48
CA VAL A 305 7.63 15.01 1.74
C VAL A 305 7.24 16.38 1.22
N SER A 306 6.56 16.46 0.06
CA SER A 306 6.22 17.77 -0.51
C SER A 306 5.15 18.49 0.30
N ARG A 307 4.45 17.80 1.20
CA ARG A 307 3.35 18.37 1.97
C ARG A 307 3.80 18.67 3.40
N ASP A 308 3.58 19.91 3.81
CA ASP A 308 3.65 20.29 5.21
C ASP A 308 2.37 19.80 5.92
N ALA A 309 2.55 19.07 7.02
CA ALA A 309 1.49 18.57 7.88
C ALA A 309 0.56 19.70 8.37
N ARG A 310 1.12 20.91 8.58
CA ARG A 310 0.38 22.08 9.06
C ARG A 310 -0.41 22.77 7.95
N LYS A 311 -0.10 22.52 6.68
CA LYS A 311 -0.76 23.18 5.55
C LYS A 311 -2.03 22.46 5.14
N ARG A 312 -3.05 23.25 4.77
CA ARG A 312 -4.29 22.75 4.20
C ARG A 312 -4.00 21.90 2.95
N PRO A 313 -4.86 20.92 2.61
CA PRO A 313 -4.70 20.14 1.40
C PRO A 313 -4.61 21.06 0.18
N ARG A 314 -3.65 20.81 -0.72
CA ARG A 314 -3.56 21.55 -1.98
C ARG A 314 -4.87 21.38 -2.76
N ARG A 315 -5.34 22.46 -3.39
CA ARG A 315 -6.48 22.39 -4.32
C ARG A 315 -6.14 21.40 -5.44
N ALA A 316 -7.10 20.52 -5.75
CA ALA A 316 -6.89 19.42 -6.71
C ALA A 316 -6.59 19.89 -8.14
N ARG A 317 -6.96 21.14 -8.48
CA ARG A 317 -6.81 21.71 -9.81
C ARG A 317 -6.01 23.00 -9.73
N THR A 318 -4.76 22.89 -10.14
CA THR A 318 -3.88 24.01 -10.40
C THR A 318 -3.32 23.79 -11.78
N THR A 319 -3.46 24.77 -12.67
CA THR A 319 -2.98 24.68 -14.05
C THR A 319 -1.45 24.59 -14.07
N PRO A 320 -0.85 24.00 -15.12
CA PRO A 320 0.60 24.05 -15.31
C PRO A 320 1.15 25.48 -15.33
N SER A 321 0.39 26.44 -15.86
CA SER A 321 0.77 27.87 -15.87
C SER A 321 0.96 28.44 -14.46
N HIS A 322 0.09 28.07 -13.51
CA HIS A 322 0.21 28.47 -12.11
C HIS A 322 1.57 28.05 -11.52
N TRP A 323 2.00 26.79 -11.73
CA TRP A 323 3.30 26.34 -11.18
C TRP A 323 4.51 26.91 -11.91
N LYS A 324 4.39 27.18 -13.21
CA LYS A 324 5.42 27.94 -13.94
C LYS A 324 5.59 29.34 -13.37
N GLN A 325 4.50 30.00 -12.95
CA GLN A 325 4.56 31.30 -12.29
C GLN A 325 5.24 31.21 -10.91
N HIS A 326 4.96 30.17 -10.12
CA HIS A 326 5.68 29.91 -8.85
C HIS A 326 7.18 29.72 -9.06
N ILE A 327 7.59 28.97 -10.09
CA ILE A 327 9.02 28.83 -10.46
C ILE A 327 9.64 30.18 -10.82
N ARG A 328 8.96 30.99 -11.64
CA ARG A 328 9.47 32.32 -12.02
C ARG A 328 9.62 33.23 -10.81
N PHE A 329 8.62 33.25 -9.93
CA PHE A 329 8.63 34.05 -8.72
C PHE A 329 9.73 33.62 -7.74
N ALA A 330 9.89 32.32 -7.51
CA ALA A 330 10.95 31.79 -6.66
C ALA A 330 12.35 32.06 -7.23
N ASN A 331 12.52 31.99 -8.56
CA ASN A 331 13.79 32.39 -9.21
C ASN A 331 14.06 33.90 -9.06
N TRP A 332 13.02 34.73 -9.19
CA TRP A 332 13.15 36.17 -8.98
C TRP A 332 13.56 36.47 -7.53
N LEU A 333 12.89 35.87 -6.55
CA LEU A 333 13.24 36.01 -5.13
C LEU A 333 14.68 35.59 -4.84
N TYR A 334 15.10 34.44 -5.36
CA TYR A 334 16.47 33.96 -5.15
C TYR A 334 17.51 34.89 -5.79
N ARG A 335 17.25 35.42 -6.99
CA ARG A 335 18.16 36.37 -7.65
C ARG A 335 18.26 37.71 -6.93
N GLN A 336 17.14 38.21 -6.41
CA GLN A 336 17.09 39.51 -5.75
C GLN A 336 17.64 39.47 -4.32
N TYR A 337 17.36 38.39 -3.58
CA TYR A 337 17.61 38.35 -2.13
C TYR A 337 18.52 37.19 -1.70
N GLY A 338 18.91 36.28 -2.59
CA GLY A 338 19.62 35.04 -2.23
C GLY A 338 18.78 34.07 -1.39
N GLN A 339 17.49 34.34 -1.18
CA GLN A 339 16.63 33.58 -0.30
C GLN A 339 15.94 32.42 -1.05
N SER A 340 16.02 31.22 -0.50
CA SER A 340 15.20 30.09 -0.94
C SER A 340 13.83 30.13 -0.25
N GLN A 341 12.76 29.91 -1.01
CA GLN A 341 11.37 30.08 -0.55
C GLN A 341 10.93 29.03 0.48
N SER A 342 11.65 27.91 0.63
CA SER A 342 11.28 26.80 1.50
C SER A 342 12.39 26.51 2.51
N GLN A 343 12.15 26.80 3.79
CA GLN A 343 13.00 26.34 4.90
C GLN A 343 12.48 25.04 5.54
N GLN A 344 11.20 24.71 5.35
CA GLN A 344 10.57 23.58 6.03
C GLN A 344 10.62 22.32 5.15
N ASN A 345 11.15 21.22 5.70
CA ASN A 345 11.34 19.91 5.06
C ASN A 345 12.26 19.91 3.83
N THR A 346 13.07 20.95 3.65
CA THR A 346 13.89 21.11 2.46
C THR A 346 14.91 19.98 2.32
N ASP A 347 15.50 19.51 3.42
CA ASP A 347 16.51 18.43 3.40
C ASP A 347 15.92 17.10 2.90
N LEU A 348 14.69 16.76 3.31
CA LEU A 348 14.04 15.52 2.87
C LEU A 348 13.60 15.60 1.41
N ILE A 349 13.13 16.77 0.97
CA ILE A 349 12.76 16.98 -0.44
C ILE A 349 14.01 16.97 -1.32
N LEU A 350 15.10 17.58 -0.86
CA LEU A 350 16.42 17.59 -1.50
C LEU A 350 16.93 16.15 -1.66
N LEU A 351 16.92 15.36 -0.58
CA LEU A 351 17.33 13.95 -0.59
C LEU A 351 16.53 13.14 -1.62
N VAL A 352 15.19 13.26 -1.61
CA VAL A 352 14.33 12.55 -2.57
C VAL A 352 14.59 13.01 -4.00
N ALA A 353 14.83 14.31 -4.21
CA ALA A 353 15.16 14.85 -5.52
C ALA A 353 16.50 14.34 -6.05
N GLU A 354 17.53 14.28 -5.21
CA GLU A 354 18.83 13.67 -5.51
C GLU A 354 18.67 12.22 -5.94
N ASP A 355 17.91 11.42 -5.18
CA ASP A 355 17.68 10.01 -5.48
C ASP A 355 16.88 9.83 -6.78
N MET A 356 15.89 10.70 -7.07
CA MET A 356 15.16 10.70 -8.34
C MET A 356 16.07 10.98 -9.54
N VAL A 357 16.91 12.01 -9.42
CA VAL A 357 17.88 12.43 -10.44
C VAL A 357 18.91 11.34 -10.69
N LYS A 358 19.38 10.68 -9.62
CA LYS A 358 20.30 9.54 -9.68
C LYS A 358 19.67 8.32 -10.36
N ALA A 359 18.40 8.04 -10.06
CA ALA A 359 17.62 6.98 -10.72
C ALA A 359 17.22 7.35 -12.17
N GLY A 360 17.51 8.58 -12.60
CA GLY A 360 17.30 9.03 -13.97
C GLY A 360 15.90 9.59 -14.26
N PHE A 361 15.11 9.91 -13.23
CA PHE A 361 13.81 10.56 -13.37
C PHE A 361 13.91 12.09 -13.39
N GLU A 362 13.02 12.74 -14.13
CA GLU A 362 12.88 14.19 -14.11
C GLU A 362 12.10 14.67 -12.88
N LEU A 363 12.52 15.76 -12.25
CA LEU A 363 11.75 16.30 -11.13
C LEU A 363 10.41 16.91 -11.61
N PRO A 364 9.30 16.68 -10.88
CA PRO A 364 8.03 17.35 -11.18
C PRO A 364 8.13 18.87 -11.03
N VAL A 365 7.36 19.61 -11.83
CA VAL A 365 7.36 21.09 -11.86
C VAL A 365 7.07 21.69 -10.47
N GLY A 366 6.18 21.07 -9.70
CA GLY A 366 5.87 21.46 -8.34
C GLY A 366 7.03 21.21 -7.35
N VAL A 367 7.95 20.30 -7.63
CA VAL A 367 9.12 20.08 -6.77
C VAL A 367 10.24 21.06 -7.14
N GLN A 368 10.40 21.36 -8.43
CA GLN A 368 11.46 22.26 -8.93
C GLN A 368 11.48 23.62 -8.23
N TYR A 369 10.33 24.25 -7.98
CA TYR A 369 10.32 25.58 -7.34
C TYR A 369 10.79 25.55 -5.88
N MET A 370 10.61 24.42 -5.18
CA MET A 370 11.01 24.25 -3.78
C MET A 370 12.53 24.13 -3.64
N LEU A 371 13.21 23.72 -4.71
CA LEU A 371 14.65 23.48 -4.71
C LEU A 371 15.44 24.68 -5.24
N ILE A 372 14.78 25.77 -5.66
CA ILE A 372 15.47 26.96 -6.19
C ILE A 372 16.43 27.51 -5.14
N GLY A 373 17.66 27.75 -5.58
CA GLY A 373 18.78 28.19 -4.74
C GLY A 373 19.61 27.06 -4.12
N GLN A 374 19.25 25.80 -4.34
CA GLN A 374 20.05 24.64 -3.96
C GLN A 374 20.90 24.15 -5.14
N ASP A 375 22.08 23.60 -4.86
CA ASP A 375 23.09 23.22 -5.86
C ASP A 375 22.60 22.12 -6.83
N ILE A 376 21.61 21.33 -6.42
CA ILE A 376 20.90 20.38 -7.30
C ILE A 376 20.42 21.05 -8.59
N ASN A 377 20.04 22.34 -8.59
CA ASN A 377 19.57 23.01 -9.80
C ASN A 377 20.64 23.04 -10.89
N ASN A 378 21.91 23.18 -10.53
CA ASN A 378 22.99 23.15 -11.50
C ASN A 378 23.12 21.76 -12.13
N GLN A 379 22.95 20.70 -11.35
CA GLN A 379 22.92 19.32 -11.86
C GLN A 379 21.70 19.07 -12.77
N LEU A 380 20.51 19.52 -12.37
CA LEU A 380 19.28 19.40 -13.15
C LEU A 380 19.34 20.15 -14.49
N LEU A 381 19.84 21.38 -14.48
CA LEU A 381 20.01 22.19 -15.68
C LEU A 381 21.02 21.54 -16.63
N ARG A 382 22.10 20.96 -16.10
CA ARG A 382 23.06 20.17 -16.91
C ARG A 382 22.43 18.90 -17.48
N GLN A 383 21.61 18.20 -16.71
CA GLN A 383 20.91 16.99 -17.19
C GLN A 383 19.91 17.29 -18.31
N ARG A 384 19.12 18.37 -18.19
CA ARG A 384 18.18 18.78 -19.24
C ARG A 384 18.85 19.10 -20.57
N ARG A 385 20.09 19.60 -20.53
CA ARG A 385 20.87 19.91 -21.75
C ARG A 385 21.50 18.67 -22.38
N ARG A 386 21.74 17.61 -21.60
CA ARG A 386 22.50 16.43 -22.06
C ARG A 386 21.66 15.22 -22.42
N ARG A 387 20.39 15.17 -22.04
CA ARG A 387 19.53 14.06 -22.44
C ARG A 387 18.74 14.44 -23.69
N PRO A 388 19.02 13.85 -24.87
CA PRO A 388 17.92 13.69 -25.82
C PRO A 388 16.80 13.03 -25.02
N VAL A 389 15.58 13.51 -25.21
CA VAL A 389 14.40 12.85 -24.65
C VAL A 389 14.33 11.48 -25.30
N VAL A 390 15.13 10.52 -24.82
CA VAL A 390 14.82 9.11 -24.86
C VAL A 390 13.66 8.99 -23.89
N SER A 391 12.53 9.54 -24.32
CA SER A 391 11.27 8.90 -24.09
C SER A 391 11.52 7.47 -24.58
N ARG A 392 11.90 6.57 -23.66
CA ARG A 392 11.84 5.12 -23.87
C ARG A 392 10.39 4.66 -24.19
N TYR A 393 9.48 5.61 -24.36
CA TYR A 393 8.04 5.50 -24.47
C TYR A 393 7.49 6.54 -25.45
N ARG A 394 8.10 6.67 -26.66
CA ARG A 394 7.28 6.97 -27.84
C ARG A 394 6.32 5.79 -27.94
N GLY A 395 5.23 5.87 -27.19
CA GLY A 395 4.23 4.82 -27.14
C GLY A 395 3.85 4.46 -28.57
N HIS A 396 3.82 3.16 -28.86
CA HIS A 396 3.20 2.67 -30.08
C HIS A 396 1.85 3.37 -30.24
N TRP A 397 1.59 3.93 -31.42
CA TRP A 397 0.51 4.87 -31.75
C TRP A 397 -0.92 4.42 -31.36
N ALA A 398 -1.08 3.18 -30.90
CA ALA A 398 -2.35 2.57 -30.51
C ALA A 398 -2.92 3.07 -29.17
N PHE A 399 -2.16 3.80 -28.34
CA PHE A 399 -2.67 4.33 -27.07
C PHE A 399 -2.79 5.86 -27.11
N PRO A 400 -3.90 6.45 -26.64
CA PRO A 400 -4.06 7.90 -26.61
C PRO A 400 -2.89 8.52 -25.85
N VAL A 401 -2.35 9.62 -26.40
CA VAL A 401 -1.27 10.39 -25.78
C VAL A 401 -1.66 10.63 -24.33
N ALA A 402 -0.93 9.99 -23.41
CA ALA A 402 -1.26 10.02 -22.01
C ALA A 402 -1.41 11.48 -21.58
N GLN A 403 -2.61 11.85 -21.13
CA GLN A 403 -2.88 13.18 -20.58
C GLN A 403 -1.79 13.48 -19.54
N MET A 404 -1.29 14.72 -19.56
CA MET A 404 -0.20 15.23 -18.72
C MET A 404 -0.23 14.66 -17.29
N ALA A 405 0.95 14.50 -16.67
CA ALA A 405 1.08 14.08 -15.27
C ALA A 405 -0.03 14.70 -14.42
N GLN A 406 -0.87 13.85 -13.81
CA GLN A 406 -2.17 14.25 -13.27
C GLN A 406 -2.05 15.33 -12.18
N THR A 407 -0.86 15.51 -11.62
CA THR A 407 -0.57 16.57 -10.64
C THR A 407 0.84 17.14 -10.85
N PRO A 408 1.05 18.43 -10.53
CA PRO A 408 2.35 19.11 -10.64
C PRO A 408 3.46 18.51 -9.75
N PHE A 409 3.10 17.72 -8.73
CA PHE A 409 4.02 17.08 -7.78
C PHE A 409 4.21 15.59 -8.05
N ALA A 410 3.78 15.09 -9.20
CA ALA A 410 3.91 13.68 -9.54
C ALA A 410 4.65 13.52 -10.86
N LEU A 411 5.52 12.51 -10.90
CA LEU A 411 6.00 11.87 -12.10
C LEU A 411 4.83 11.28 -12.88
N ARG A 412 5.01 11.22 -14.20
CA ARG A 412 4.11 10.46 -15.06
C ARG A 412 4.26 8.98 -14.72
N VAL A 413 3.15 8.31 -14.46
CA VAL A 413 3.11 6.86 -14.23
C VAL A 413 2.44 6.23 -15.42
N GLU A 414 3.13 5.32 -16.09
CA GLU A 414 2.51 4.51 -17.13
C GLU A 414 1.72 3.35 -16.51
N LYS A 415 0.49 3.18 -16.96
CA LYS A 415 -0.32 2.02 -16.59
C LYS A 415 0.05 0.90 -17.54
N GLN A 416 0.98 0.05 -17.13
CA GLN A 416 1.42 -1.10 -17.93
C GLN A 416 0.44 -2.28 -17.92
N LYS A 417 -0.56 -2.30 -17.01
CA LYS A 417 -1.49 -3.43 -16.85
C LYS A 417 -2.94 -2.97 -16.75
N GLY A 418 -3.79 -3.65 -17.51
CA GLY A 418 -5.24 -3.44 -17.61
C GLY A 418 -5.63 -2.83 -18.95
N LEU A 419 -6.58 -3.46 -19.64
CA LEU A 419 -7.29 -2.82 -20.74
C LEU A 419 -7.79 -1.45 -20.27
N PRO A 420 -7.83 -0.42 -21.12
CA PRO A 420 -8.40 0.88 -20.83
C PRO A 420 -9.94 0.80 -20.72
N LEU A 421 -10.45 -0.11 -19.88
CA LEU A 421 -11.82 -0.08 -19.43
C LEU A 421 -11.91 1.14 -18.50
N GLY A 422 -12.42 2.24 -19.05
CA GLY A 422 -12.62 3.49 -18.32
C GLY A 422 -13.36 3.19 -17.02
N ARG A 423 -12.69 3.36 -15.87
CA ARG A 423 -13.38 3.30 -14.58
C ARG A 423 -14.38 4.44 -14.57
N ILE A 424 -15.66 4.11 -14.49
CA ILE A 424 -16.73 5.09 -14.27
C ILE A 424 -16.31 5.93 -13.05
N PRO A 425 -16.14 7.25 -13.19
CA PRO A 425 -15.59 8.08 -12.13
C PRO A 425 -16.45 7.99 -10.87
N ASN A 426 -15.82 7.72 -9.72
CA ASN A 426 -16.44 7.64 -8.39
C ASN A 426 -17.23 8.90 -7.98
N VAL A 427 -17.12 10.00 -8.74
CA VAL A 427 -17.92 11.22 -8.58
C VAL A 427 -19.43 10.92 -8.65
N LEU A 428 -19.84 9.96 -9.50
CA LEU A 428 -21.24 9.52 -9.57
C LEU A 428 -21.69 8.75 -8.31
N ARG A 429 -20.76 8.11 -7.59
CA ARG A 429 -21.07 7.33 -6.39
C ARG A 429 -21.31 8.21 -5.16
N ARG A 430 -20.59 9.34 -5.02
CA ARG A 430 -20.79 10.30 -3.91
C ARG A 430 -22.11 11.05 -3.99
N ARG A 431 -22.62 11.38 -5.18
CA ARG A 431 -23.94 12.01 -5.32
C ARG A 431 -25.08 11.10 -4.88
N LYS A 432 -24.99 9.79 -5.10
CA LYS A 432 -26.00 8.82 -4.63
C LYS A 432 -26.04 8.67 -3.11
N GLY A 433 -24.91 8.79 -2.41
CA GLY A 433 -24.86 8.69 -0.94
C GLY A 433 -25.48 9.89 -0.22
N ILE A 434 -25.28 11.11 -0.75
CA ILE A 434 -25.84 12.34 -0.16
C ILE A 434 -27.36 12.40 -0.36
N SER A 435 -27.87 11.91 -1.50
CA SER A 435 -29.32 11.84 -1.74
C SER A 435 -30.05 10.86 -0.82
N ARG A 436 -29.38 9.82 -0.28
CA ARG A 436 -30.00 8.86 0.64
C ARG A 436 -30.18 9.43 2.04
N ARG A 437 -29.16 10.14 2.56
CA ARG A 437 -29.24 10.82 3.87
C ARG A 437 -30.31 11.90 3.92
N HIS A 438 -30.46 12.70 2.87
CA HIS A 438 -31.54 13.69 2.82
C HIS A 438 -32.92 13.02 2.83
N LYS A 439 -33.12 11.90 2.12
CA LYS A 439 -34.43 11.21 2.14
C LYS A 439 -34.76 10.59 3.49
N GLU A 440 -33.77 10.07 4.21
CA GLU A 440 -33.96 9.51 5.56
C GLU A 440 -34.22 10.62 6.61
N GLU A 441 -33.57 11.78 6.49
CA GLU A 441 -33.85 12.94 7.36
C GLU A 441 -35.23 13.56 7.08
N PHE A 442 -35.68 13.62 5.82
CA PHE A 442 -37.03 14.10 5.51
C PHE A 442 -38.14 13.14 5.95
N ALA A 443 -37.95 11.83 5.83
CA ALA A 443 -38.91 10.83 6.33
C ALA A 443 -39.05 10.81 7.86
N PHE A 444 -38.07 11.34 8.59
CA PHE A 444 -38.14 11.47 10.05
C PHE A 444 -38.90 12.73 10.49
N ILE A 445 -39.00 13.75 9.64
CA ILE A 445 -39.72 15.00 9.93
C ILE A 445 -41.22 14.87 9.63
N GLU A 446 -41.62 14.04 8.66
CA GLU A 446 -43.05 13.80 8.33
C GLU A 446 -43.81 12.89 9.31
N ASN A 447 -43.12 12.26 10.28
CA ASN A 447 -43.74 11.39 11.30
C ASN A 447 -43.79 12.03 12.71
N ARG A 448 -43.71 13.35 12.79
CA ARG A 448 -43.98 14.17 13.98
C ARG A 448 -45.02 15.21 13.64
#